data_AF-A0A0D2DIN9-F1
#
_entry.id   AF-A0A0D2DIN9-F1
#
_cell.length_a   1.000
_cell.length_b   1.000
_cell.length_c   1.000
_cell.angle_alpha   90.00
_cell.angle_beta   90.00
_cell.angle_gamma   90.00
#
_symmetry.space_group_name_H-M   'P 1'
#
loop_
_entity.id
_entity.type
_entity.pdbx_description
1 polymer ?
#
loop_
_entity_poly.entity_id
_entity_poly.type
_entity_poly.pdbx_seq_one_letter_code
_entity_poly.pdbx_strand_id
1 'polypeptide(L)'
;MYQSRAPAAHNPGTNFRGPRGPLKHRCGLCLELKSKLLRCMGCQVVRYCSREHQVQHRQDHKSVCNKIKRYRSTVDREDHAIRNATPDFMTPANAFETNVGHFWSTLNTRDYMRARFELADTIRRLGTLDGVTEALDHMRDMLRLCRSDNMGIRHLVPAMMLQLDQDGECYDFVK
;
A
#
# COMPACT_ATOMS: atom_id res chain seq x y z
N MET A 1 21.29 6.56 -36.37
CA MET A 1 21.76 7.56 -35.38
C MET A 1 20.60 7.84 -34.42
N TYR A 2 20.68 7.30 -33.21
CA TYR A 2 19.66 7.52 -32.17
C TYR A 2 19.78 8.94 -31.63
N GLN A 3 18.76 9.77 -31.80
CA GLN A 3 18.69 11.08 -31.16
C GLN A 3 18.28 10.89 -29.69
N SER A 4 19.22 11.15 -28.79
CA SER A 4 19.02 11.30 -27.36
C SER A 4 18.10 12.50 -27.09
N ARG A 5 16.89 12.25 -26.55
CA ARG A 5 16.02 13.33 -26.06
C ARG A 5 16.54 13.82 -24.71
N ALA A 6 16.76 15.14 -24.63
CA ALA A 6 17.11 15.85 -23.41
C ALA A 6 15.97 15.76 -22.35
N PRO A 7 16.28 15.85 -21.04
CA PRO A 7 15.27 15.87 -20.00
C PRO A 7 14.42 17.15 -20.07
N ALA A 8 13.11 17.00 -19.89
CA ALA A 8 12.12 18.08 -19.98
C ALA A 8 12.23 19.07 -18.80
N ALA A 9 11.97 20.35 -19.11
CA ALA A 9 12.13 21.51 -18.24
C ALA A 9 11.24 21.52 -16.98
N HIS A 10 11.76 22.22 -15.96
CA HIS A 10 11.22 22.41 -14.62
C HIS A 10 9.99 23.35 -14.60
N ASN A 11 8.93 22.99 -13.86
CA ASN A 11 7.76 23.83 -13.60
C ASN A 11 7.62 24.02 -12.06
N PRO A 12 7.64 25.25 -11.51
CA PRO A 12 7.92 25.48 -10.09
C PRO A 12 6.71 25.34 -9.14
N GLY A 13 5.57 24.81 -9.59
CA GLY A 13 4.33 24.78 -8.80
C GLY A 13 4.06 23.52 -7.97
N THR A 14 4.74 22.39 -8.22
CA THR A 14 4.47 21.13 -7.51
C THR A 14 5.75 20.31 -7.29
N ASN A 15 6.03 19.94 -6.04
CA ASN A 15 7.18 19.09 -5.68
C ASN A 15 7.02 17.61 -6.08
N PHE A 16 6.02 17.26 -6.89
CA PHE A 16 5.72 15.89 -7.27
C PHE A 16 6.58 15.46 -8.46
N ARG A 17 7.78 14.94 -8.17
CA ARG A 17 8.71 14.33 -9.13
C ARG A 17 8.39 12.84 -9.39
N GLY A 18 7.12 12.50 -9.51
CA GLY A 18 6.70 11.15 -9.90
C GLY A 18 6.71 10.99 -11.42
N PRO A 19 6.88 9.77 -11.96
CA PRO A 19 6.58 9.50 -13.36
C PRO A 19 5.16 9.98 -13.67
N ARG A 20 4.97 10.77 -14.75
CA ARG A 20 3.64 11.10 -15.26
C ARG A 20 3.10 9.88 -16.02
N GLY A 21 1.88 9.45 -15.71
CA GLY A 21 1.23 8.26 -16.27
C GLY A 21 1.25 7.05 -15.33
N PRO A 22 0.69 5.91 -15.77
CA PRO A 22 0.44 4.75 -14.92
C PRO A 22 1.72 4.17 -14.33
N LEU A 23 1.62 3.68 -13.09
CA LEU A 23 2.70 2.96 -12.42
C LEU A 23 3.05 1.69 -13.19
N LYS A 24 4.36 1.48 -13.36
CA LYS A 24 4.93 0.31 -14.02
C LYS A 24 6.01 -0.28 -13.15
N HIS A 25 6.23 -1.58 -13.22
CA HIS A 25 7.32 -2.22 -12.50
C HIS A 25 8.67 -1.69 -12.98
N ARG A 26 9.48 -1.22 -12.04
CA ARG A 26 10.83 -0.68 -12.24
C ARG A 26 11.78 -1.32 -11.25
N CYS A 27 13.08 -1.28 -11.57
CA CYS A 27 14.10 -1.62 -10.59
C CYS A 27 14.17 -0.52 -9.51
N GLY A 28 14.16 -0.89 -8.23
CA GLY A 28 14.27 0.03 -7.10
C GLY A 28 15.63 0.73 -6.97
N LEU A 29 16.63 0.34 -7.77
CA LEU A 29 17.93 1.00 -7.83
C LEU A 29 18.09 1.86 -9.09
N CYS A 30 18.05 1.25 -10.28
CA CYS A 30 18.29 1.97 -11.53
C CYS A 30 17.03 2.60 -12.15
N LEU A 31 15.84 2.36 -11.58
CA LEU A 31 14.54 2.91 -12.01
C LEU A 31 14.09 2.56 -13.45
N GLU A 32 14.89 1.74 -14.14
CA GLU A 32 14.59 1.25 -15.48
C GLU A 32 13.43 0.26 -15.50
N LEU A 33 12.64 0.35 -16.58
CA LEU A 33 11.61 -0.63 -16.92
C LEU A 33 12.30 -1.87 -17.50
N LYS A 34 12.07 -3.04 -16.89
CA LYS A 34 12.59 -4.32 -17.38
C LYS A 34 11.46 -5.35 -17.40
N SER A 35 11.50 -6.25 -18.37
CA SER A 35 10.48 -7.30 -18.54
C SER A 35 10.52 -8.37 -17.45
N LYS A 36 11.67 -8.60 -16.82
CA LYS A 36 11.85 -9.55 -15.73
C LYS A 36 12.51 -8.83 -14.56
N LEU A 37 11.79 -8.72 -13.45
CA LEU A 37 12.27 -8.11 -12.23
C LEU A 37 12.04 -9.05 -11.04
N LEU A 38 13.08 -9.26 -10.25
CA LEU A 38 13.09 -10.00 -9.01
C LEU A 38 12.41 -9.19 -7.90
N ARG A 39 11.43 -9.77 -7.23
CA ARG A 39 10.74 -9.13 -6.11
C ARG A 39 11.53 -9.33 -4.82
N CYS A 40 11.65 -8.27 -4.02
CA CYS A 40 12.25 -8.37 -2.68
C CYS A 40 11.45 -9.35 -1.83
N MET A 41 12.05 -10.45 -1.38
CA MET A 41 11.36 -11.44 -0.55
C MET A 41 10.94 -10.89 0.83
N GLY A 42 11.59 -9.83 1.30
CA GLY A 42 11.31 -9.24 2.60
C GLY A 42 10.03 -8.38 2.60
N CYS A 43 10.05 -7.29 1.83
CA CYS A 43 8.93 -6.35 1.80
C CYS A 43 7.88 -6.67 0.72
N GLN A 44 8.25 -7.45 -0.30
CA GLN A 44 7.41 -7.81 -1.45
C GLN A 44 6.90 -6.66 -2.33
N VAL A 45 7.20 -5.41 -2.00
CA VAL A 45 6.70 -4.24 -2.74
C VAL A 45 7.77 -3.50 -3.56
N VAL A 46 9.03 -3.97 -3.54
CA VAL A 46 10.13 -3.43 -4.35
C VAL A 46 10.72 -4.52 -5.24
N ARG A 47 11.06 -4.16 -6.47
CA ARG A 47 11.63 -5.10 -7.46
C ARG A 47 13.00 -4.66 -7.96
N TYR A 48 13.78 -5.60 -8.49
CA TYR A 48 15.15 -5.40 -8.96
C TYR A 48 15.39 -6.16 -10.27
N CYS A 49 16.20 -5.62 -11.17
CA CYS A 49 16.55 -6.34 -12.40
C CYS A 49 17.54 -7.48 -12.17
N SER A 50 18.28 -7.45 -11.06
CA SER A 50 19.26 -8.47 -10.70
C SER A 50 19.51 -8.50 -9.20
N ARG A 51 20.20 -9.55 -8.73
CA ARG A 51 20.57 -9.72 -7.33
C ARG A 51 21.59 -8.67 -6.89
N GLU A 52 22.46 -8.25 -7.81
CA GLU A 52 23.48 -7.23 -7.59
C GLU A 52 22.82 -5.89 -7.25
N HIS A 53 21.82 -5.46 -8.03
CA HIS A 53 21.08 -4.23 -7.74
C HIS A 53 20.31 -4.31 -6.41
N GLN A 54 19.81 -5.48 -6.03
CA GLN A 54 19.18 -5.68 -4.73
C GLN A 54 20.20 -5.54 -3.58
N VAL A 55 21.40 -6.10 -3.73
CA VAL A 55 22.47 -6.01 -2.71
C VAL A 55 22.98 -4.57 -2.59
N GLN A 56 23.17 -3.88 -3.70
CA GLN A 56 23.62 -2.48 -3.72
C GLN A 56 22.58 -1.54 -3.08
N HIS A 57 21.28 -1.71 -3.37
CA HIS A 57 20.21 -0.93 -2.75
C HIS A 57 19.90 -1.34 -1.30
N ARG A 58 20.56 -2.38 -0.76
CA ARG A 58 20.19 -2.97 0.52
C ARG A 58 20.25 -1.97 1.66
N GLN A 59 21.27 -1.12 1.73
CA GLN A 59 21.44 -0.18 2.85
C GLN A 59 20.31 0.85 2.89
N ASP A 60 19.99 1.47 1.74
CA ASP A 60 18.94 2.49 1.63
C ASP A 60 17.54 1.89 1.83
N HIS A 61 17.30 0.69 1.32
CA HIS A 61 16.02 0.01 1.43
C HIS A 61 15.79 -0.66 2.79
N LYS A 62 16.84 -0.99 3.56
CA LYS A 62 16.76 -1.85 4.76
C LYS A 62 15.74 -1.36 5.78
N SER A 63 15.75 -0.05 6.06
CA SER A 63 14.88 0.55 7.08
C SER A 63 13.41 0.33 6.73
N VAL A 64 13.00 0.74 5.53
CA VAL A 64 11.61 0.59 5.08
C VAL A 64 11.22 -0.89 4.89
N CYS A 65 12.15 -1.72 4.42
CA CYS A 65 11.93 -3.16 4.28
C CYS A 65 11.58 -3.81 5.62
N ASN A 66 12.38 -3.52 6.65
CA ASN A 66 12.15 -4.06 8.00
C ASN A 66 10.86 -3.52 8.62
N LYS A 67 10.54 -2.24 8.37
CA LYS A 67 9.29 -1.62 8.85
C LYS A 67 8.07 -2.34 8.26
N ILE A 68 8.05 -2.56 6.95
CA ILE A 68 6.98 -3.29 6.26
C ILE A 68 6.83 -4.71 6.82
N LYS A 69 7.95 -5.43 6.99
CA LYS A 69 7.91 -6.78 7.60
C LYS A 69 7.25 -6.79 8.97
N ARG A 70 7.62 -5.83 9.84
CA ARG A 70 7.02 -5.72 11.18
C ARG A 70 5.53 -5.44 11.11
N TYR A 71 5.13 -4.50 10.25
CA TYR A 71 3.72 -4.16 10.07
C TYR A 71 2.89 -5.33 9.54
N ARG A 72 3.42 -6.12 8.59
CA ARG A 72 2.77 -7.36 8.16
C ARG A 72 2.54 -8.31 9.34
N SER A 73 3.59 -8.58 10.13
CA SER A 73 3.45 -9.42 11.32
C SER A 73 2.48 -8.86 12.37
N THR A 74 2.39 -7.54 12.52
CA THR A 74 1.38 -6.92 13.38
C THR A 74 -0.02 -7.14 12.84
N VAL A 75 -0.25 -6.88 11.55
CA VAL A 75 -1.55 -7.14 10.91
C VAL A 75 -1.96 -8.60 11.06
N ASP A 76 -1.05 -9.55 10.79
CA ASP A 76 -1.33 -10.98 10.92
C ASP A 76 -1.69 -11.37 12.35
N ARG A 77 -0.99 -10.81 13.35
CA ARG A 77 -1.27 -11.05 14.77
C ARG A 77 -2.65 -10.52 15.17
N GLU A 78 -2.98 -9.30 14.78
CA GLU A 78 -4.29 -8.70 15.08
C GLU A 78 -5.43 -9.40 14.32
N ASP A 79 -5.20 -9.82 13.06
CA ASP A 79 -6.15 -10.62 12.28
C ASP A 79 -6.47 -11.94 13.01
N HIS A 80 -5.43 -12.65 13.42
CA HIS A 80 -5.56 -13.89 14.17
C HIS A 80 -6.30 -13.69 15.50
N ALA A 81 -6.01 -12.62 16.24
CA ALA A 81 -6.68 -12.29 17.49
C ALA A 81 -8.18 -12.00 17.30
N ILE A 82 -8.56 -11.32 16.21
CA ILE A 82 -9.98 -11.06 15.89
C ILE A 82 -10.73 -12.34 15.51
N ARG A 83 -10.10 -13.22 14.72
CA ARG A 83 -10.73 -14.47 14.27
C ARG A 83 -10.94 -15.49 15.39
N ASN A 84 -10.09 -15.44 16.40
CA ASN A 84 -10.06 -16.41 17.50
C ASN A 84 -10.37 -15.72 18.84
N ALA A 85 -11.15 -14.64 18.81
CA ALA A 85 -11.48 -13.91 20.01
C ALA A 85 -12.39 -14.75 20.92
N THR A 86 -12.09 -14.77 22.21
CA THR A 86 -13.01 -15.33 23.20
C THR A 86 -14.20 -14.37 23.32
N PRO A 87 -15.45 -14.82 23.02
CA PRO A 87 -16.59 -13.93 23.05
C PRO A 87 -16.92 -13.48 24.47
N ASP A 88 -17.24 -12.20 24.62
CA ASP A 88 -17.81 -11.64 25.85
C ASP A 88 -18.88 -10.59 25.50
N PHE A 89 -19.37 -9.84 26.49
CA PHE A 89 -20.41 -8.84 26.29
C PHE A 89 -20.00 -7.72 25.29
N MET A 90 -18.71 -7.42 25.16
CA MET A 90 -18.18 -6.36 24.28
C MET A 90 -17.45 -6.90 23.05
N THR A 91 -17.10 -8.19 23.04
CA THR A 91 -16.23 -8.82 22.06
C THR A 91 -16.95 -9.96 21.32
N PRO A 92 -17.14 -9.86 20.00
CA PRO A 92 -17.68 -10.97 19.21
C PRO A 92 -16.64 -12.09 19.01
N ALA A 93 -17.10 -13.31 18.74
CA ALA A 93 -16.24 -14.48 18.46
C ALA A 93 -15.31 -14.28 17.25
N ASN A 94 -15.87 -13.73 16.17
CA ASN A 94 -15.14 -13.39 14.95
C ASN A 94 -15.77 -12.12 14.35
N ALA A 95 -15.15 -10.96 14.63
CA ALA A 95 -15.69 -9.68 14.17
C ALA A 95 -15.76 -9.57 12.64
N PHE A 96 -14.94 -10.32 11.88
CA PHE A 96 -14.97 -10.33 10.41
C PHE A 96 -16.24 -10.89 9.82
N GLU A 97 -17.03 -11.65 10.58
CA GLU A 97 -18.31 -12.20 10.13
C GLU A 97 -19.49 -11.42 10.72
N THR A 98 -19.37 -10.99 11.97
CA THR A 98 -20.50 -10.40 12.71
C THR A 98 -20.56 -8.88 12.67
N ASN A 99 -19.44 -8.20 12.42
CA ASN A 99 -19.33 -6.74 12.61
C ASN A 99 -18.86 -5.98 11.36
N VAL A 100 -18.88 -6.60 10.18
CA VAL A 100 -18.51 -5.95 8.90
C VAL A 100 -19.31 -4.66 8.72
N GLY A 101 -18.63 -3.59 8.33
CA GLY A 101 -19.19 -2.24 8.20
C GLY A 101 -19.23 -1.44 9.50
N HIS A 102 -19.10 -2.10 10.65
CA HIS A 102 -19.16 -1.53 12.00
C HIS A 102 -17.89 -1.77 12.81
N PHE A 103 -16.76 -2.12 12.17
CA PHE A 103 -15.49 -2.45 12.83
C PHE A 103 -14.99 -1.37 13.79
N TRP A 104 -15.32 -0.10 13.59
CA TRP A 104 -14.86 0.94 14.51
C TRP A 104 -15.61 0.94 15.85
N SER A 105 -16.81 0.36 15.90
CA SER A 105 -17.62 0.30 17.12
C SER A 105 -17.12 -0.78 18.07
N THR A 106 -16.51 -1.84 17.56
CA THR A 106 -15.88 -2.89 18.37
C THR A 106 -14.47 -2.45 18.77
N LEU A 107 -14.15 -2.51 20.07
CA LEU A 107 -12.89 -1.96 20.57
C LEU A 107 -11.67 -2.77 20.13
N ASN A 108 -11.76 -4.10 20.18
CA ASN A 108 -10.66 -5.01 19.85
C ASN A 108 -10.26 -4.97 18.36
N THR A 109 -11.15 -4.55 17.46
CA THR A 109 -10.86 -4.44 16.03
C THR A 109 -10.15 -3.14 15.65
N ARG A 110 -10.09 -2.14 16.55
CA ARG A 110 -9.45 -0.85 16.25
C ARG A 110 -7.95 -0.99 16.05
N ASP A 111 -7.29 -1.87 16.80
CA ASP A 111 -5.85 -2.07 16.69
C ASP A 111 -5.47 -2.75 15.38
N TYR A 112 -6.30 -3.68 14.91
CA TYR A 112 -6.21 -4.22 13.54
C TYR A 112 -6.33 -3.13 12.48
N MET A 113 -7.34 -2.25 12.59
CA MET A 113 -7.55 -1.18 11.60
C MET A 113 -6.35 -0.22 11.58
N ARG A 114 -5.80 0.15 12.74
CA ARG A 114 -4.59 0.97 12.84
C ARG A 114 -3.38 0.28 12.23
N ALA A 115 -3.12 -0.98 12.60
CA ALA A 115 -2.00 -1.75 12.06
C ALA A 115 -2.09 -1.89 10.54
N ARG A 116 -3.29 -2.14 10.02
CA ARG A 116 -3.52 -2.28 8.57
C ARG A 116 -3.32 -0.97 7.83
N PHE A 117 -3.74 0.16 8.40
CA PHE A 117 -3.45 1.48 7.85
C PHE A 117 -1.95 1.80 7.84
N GLU A 118 -1.23 1.52 8.92
CA GLU A 118 0.22 1.74 9.01
C GLU A 118 0.98 0.98 7.92
N LEU A 119 0.58 -0.26 7.64
CA LEU A 119 1.09 -1.05 6.52
C LEU A 119 0.75 -0.37 5.18
N ALA A 120 -0.53 -0.11 4.92
CA ALA A 120 -1.03 0.41 3.66
C ALA A 120 -0.43 1.79 3.32
N ASP A 121 -0.39 2.72 4.28
CA ASP A 121 0.17 4.06 4.05
C ASP A 121 1.69 3.99 3.82
N THR A 122 2.40 3.10 4.52
CA THR A 122 3.85 2.90 4.31
C THR A 122 4.14 2.37 2.91
N ILE A 123 3.44 1.33 2.45
CA ILE A 123 3.71 0.72 1.14
C ILE A 123 3.23 1.61 -0.02
N ARG A 124 2.14 2.36 0.16
CA ARG A 124 1.65 3.34 -0.84
C ARG A 124 2.67 4.44 -1.09
N ARG A 125 3.28 4.98 -0.04
CA ARG A 125 4.27 6.08 -0.13
C ARG A 125 5.55 5.69 -0.86
N LEU A 126 5.84 4.39 -1.01
CA LEU A 126 6.95 3.94 -1.84
C LEU A 126 6.72 4.21 -3.34
N GLY A 127 5.47 4.43 -3.77
CA GLY A 127 5.15 4.75 -5.16
C GLY A 127 5.52 3.63 -6.15
N THR A 128 5.67 2.39 -5.66
CA THR A 128 5.89 1.22 -6.51
C THR A 128 4.54 0.67 -6.95
N LEU A 129 4.50 0.06 -8.14
CA LEU A 129 3.27 -0.57 -8.64
C LEU A 129 2.74 -1.61 -7.63
N ASP A 130 3.58 -2.53 -7.15
CA ASP A 130 3.16 -3.55 -6.17
C ASP A 130 2.64 -2.91 -4.87
N GLY A 131 3.34 -1.88 -4.35
CA GLY A 131 2.98 -1.23 -3.09
C GLY A 131 1.68 -0.43 -3.18
N VAL A 132 1.45 0.29 -4.27
CA VAL A 132 0.22 1.07 -4.47
C VAL A 132 -0.98 0.16 -4.75
N THR A 133 -0.81 -0.90 -5.56
CA THR A 133 -1.86 -1.91 -5.74
C THR A 133 -2.26 -2.54 -4.42
N GLU A 134 -1.29 -3.03 -3.64
CA GLU A 134 -1.56 -3.67 -2.36
C GLU A 134 -2.17 -2.69 -1.34
N ALA A 135 -1.70 -1.44 -1.29
CA ALA A 135 -2.28 -0.41 -0.43
C ALA A 135 -3.75 -0.14 -0.77
N LEU A 136 -4.09 -0.05 -2.06
CA LEU A 136 -5.45 0.17 -2.50
C LEU A 136 -6.37 -0.97 -2.05
N ASP A 137 -5.91 -2.22 -2.15
CA ASP A 137 -6.65 -3.39 -1.66
C ASP A 137 -6.88 -3.33 -0.15
N HIS A 138 -5.84 -2.98 0.64
CA HIS A 138 -6.01 -2.77 2.08
C HIS A 138 -7.01 -1.66 2.38
N MET A 139 -6.91 -0.51 1.71
CA MET A 139 -7.80 0.64 1.97
C MET A 139 -9.25 0.35 1.57
N ARG A 140 -9.49 -0.35 0.45
CA ARG A 140 -10.84 -0.79 0.06
C ARG A 140 -11.46 -1.74 1.09
N ASP A 141 -10.70 -2.72 1.56
CA ASP A 141 -11.22 -3.63 2.59
C ASP A 141 -11.46 -2.92 3.92
N MET A 142 -10.58 -1.98 4.31
CA MET A 142 -10.80 -1.15 5.49
C MET A 142 -12.08 -0.32 5.40
N LEU A 143 -12.42 0.24 4.23
CA LEU A 143 -13.69 0.94 4.00
C LEU A 143 -14.90 -0.01 4.04
N ARG A 144 -14.74 -1.26 3.58
CA ARG A 144 -15.77 -2.31 3.72
C ARG A 144 -15.99 -2.66 5.19
N LEU A 145 -14.92 -2.79 5.98
CA LEU A 145 -14.96 -3.13 7.39
C LEU A 145 -15.50 -1.96 8.25
N CYS A 146 -15.18 -0.71 7.90
CA CYS A 146 -15.60 0.51 8.59
C CYS A 146 -16.24 1.49 7.59
N ARG A 147 -17.56 1.37 7.37
CA ARG A 147 -18.29 2.20 6.40
C ARG A 147 -18.30 3.69 6.75
N SER A 148 -18.30 3.99 8.04
CA SER A 148 -18.21 5.35 8.60
C SER A 148 -16.86 6.01 8.39
N ASP A 149 -15.85 5.27 7.90
CA ASP A 149 -14.51 5.76 7.61
C ASP A 149 -13.90 6.60 8.74
N ASN A 150 -13.93 6.07 9.97
CA ASN A 150 -13.47 6.81 11.15
C ASN A 150 -11.98 7.16 11.14
N MET A 151 -11.20 6.52 10.27
CA MET A 151 -9.77 6.82 10.06
C MET A 151 -9.55 7.80 8.91
N GLY A 152 -10.61 8.20 8.21
CA GLY A 152 -10.55 9.10 7.06
C GLY A 152 -9.72 8.52 5.93
N ILE A 153 -9.85 7.26 5.57
CA ILE A 153 -9.04 6.61 4.51
C ILE A 153 -9.55 6.99 3.11
N ARG A 154 -10.84 7.33 2.98
CA ARG A 154 -11.51 7.56 1.69
C ARG A 154 -10.82 8.63 0.83
N HIS A 155 -10.25 9.66 1.44
CA HIS A 155 -9.57 10.73 0.68
C HIS A 155 -8.24 10.30 0.05
N LEU A 156 -7.66 9.17 0.46
CA LEU A 156 -6.40 8.66 -0.08
C LEU A 156 -6.60 7.74 -1.29
N VAL A 157 -7.80 7.16 -1.43
CA VAL A 157 -8.12 6.14 -2.44
C VAL A 157 -8.03 6.69 -3.88
N PRO A 158 -8.60 7.86 -4.22
CA PRO A 158 -8.57 8.36 -5.59
C PRO A 158 -7.16 8.52 -6.15
N ALA A 159 -6.23 9.05 -5.34
CA ALA A 159 -4.85 9.25 -5.78
C ALA A 159 -4.16 7.95 -6.19
N MET A 160 -4.45 6.83 -5.50
CA MET A 160 -3.91 5.52 -5.88
C MET A 160 -4.57 4.97 -7.14
N MET A 161 -5.89 5.15 -7.29
CA MET A 161 -6.61 4.69 -8.47
C MET A 161 -6.09 5.36 -9.73
N LEU A 162 -5.85 6.68 -9.68
CA LEU A 162 -5.21 7.42 -10.77
C LEU A 162 -3.77 6.94 -11.05
N GLN A 163 -3.00 6.61 -10.01
CA GLN A 163 -1.66 6.02 -10.19
C GLN A 163 -1.69 4.65 -10.87
N LEU A 164 -2.82 3.95 -10.79
CA LEU A 164 -3.03 2.60 -11.35
C LEU A 164 -3.82 2.60 -12.67
N ASP A 165 -4.05 3.77 -13.29
CA ASP A 165 -4.85 3.89 -14.54
C ASP A 165 -6.32 3.46 -14.38
N GLN A 166 -6.87 3.57 -13.16
CA GLN A 166 -8.26 3.24 -12.83
C GLN A 166 -9.15 4.49 -12.85
N ASP A 167 -9.05 5.31 -13.91
CA ASP A 167 -9.73 6.62 -13.98
C ASP A 167 -11.26 6.49 -13.95
N GLY A 168 -11.80 5.47 -14.62
CA GLY A 168 -13.24 5.21 -14.66
C GLY A 168 -13.80 4.85 -13.29
N GLU A 169 -13.20 3.85 -12.63
CA GLU A 169 -13.60 3.49 -11.27
C GLU A 169 -13.33 4.63 -10.29
N CYS A 170 -12.31 5.47 -10.53
CA CYS A 170 -11.99 6.61 -9.67
C CYS A 170 -13.08 7.67 -9.76
N TYR A 171 -13.58 7.94 -10.97
CA TYR A 171 -14.70 8.85 -11.19
C TYR A 171 -15.95 8.36 -10.43
N ASP A 172 -16.30 7.09 -10.60
CA ASP A 172 -17.45 6.49 -9.91
C ASP A 172 -17.29 6.46 -8.39
N PHE A 173 -16.05 6.34 -7.88
CA PHE A 173 -15.75 6.35 -6.46
C PHE A 173 -15.90 7.74 -5.82
N VAL A 174 -15.59 8.81 -6.56
CA VAL A 174 -15.60 10.19 -6.04
C VAL A 174 -16.96 10.87 -6.19
N LYS A 175 -17.78 10.40 -7.13
CA LYS A 175 -19.16 10.86 -7.34
C LYS A 175 -20.07 10.55 -6.15
#